data_AF-A0A5R2MTJ6-F1
#
_entry.id   AF-A0A5R2MTJ6-F1
#
_cell.length_a   1.000
_cell.length_b   1.000
_cell.length_c   1.000
_cell.angle_alpha   90.00
_cell.angle_beta   90.00
_cell.angle_gamma   90.00
#
_symmetry.space_group_name_H-M   'P 1'
#
loop_
_entity.id
_entity.type
_entity.pdbx_description
1 polymer ?
#
loop_
_entity_poly.entity_id
_entity_poly.type
_entity_poly.pdbx_seq_one_letter_code
_entity_poly.pdbx_strand_id
1 'polypeptide(L)' 'AQIASQTGLSREQLYRSFSENGNPTLKTTIAVMKALGIELTAKAQPHQSV' A
#
# COMPACT_ATOMS: atom_id res chain seq x y z
N ALA A 1 2.92 16.12 -1.14
CA ALA A 1 2.16 16.61 0.04
C ALA A 1 0.76 15.99 0.09
N GLN A 2 0.08 15.88 -1.06
CA GLN A 2 -1.29 15.43 -1.16
C GLN A 2 -1.55 14.02 -0.58
N ILE A 3 -0.70 13.03 -0.87
CA ILE A 3 -0.89 11.65 -0.35
C ILE A 3 -0.82 11.59 1.18
N ALA A 4 0.17 12.23 1.81
CA ALA A 4 0.27 12.30 3.26
C ALA A 4 -1.02 12.85 3.91
N SER A 5 -1.56 13.94 3.34
CA SER A 5 -2.82 14.54 3.80
C SER A 5 -4.02 13.63 3.55
N GLN A 6 -4.14 13.02 2.36
CA GLN A 6 -5.27 12.15 2.01
C GLN A 6 -5.27 10.84 2.80
N THR A 7 -4.10 10.32 3.16
CA THR A 7 -3.95 9.05 3.87
C THR A 7 -3.88 9.20 5.39
N GLY A 8 -3.70 10.43 5.90
CA GLY A 8 -3.46 10.70 7.32
C GLY A 8 -2.09 10.23 7.81
N LEU A 9 -1.18 9.89 6.90
CA LEU A 9 0.17 9.41 7.21
C LEU A 9 1.16 10.56 7.17
N SER A 10 2.17 10.53 8.06
CA SER A 10 3.29 11.47 7.94
C SER A 10 4.12 11.15 6.70
N ARG A 11 4.83 12.15 6.16
CA ARG A 11 5.75 11.94 5.04
C ARG A 11 6.85 10.96 5.41
N GLU A 12 7.38 11.06 6.62
CA GLU A 12 8.40 10.14 7.14
C GLU A 12 7.88 8.70 7.18
N GLN A 13 6.64 8.49 7.63
CA GLN A 13 6.03 7.17 7.63
C GLN A 13 5.86 6.65 6.20
N LEU A 14 5.42 7.48 5.25
CA LEU A 14 5.34 7.09 3.84
C LEU A 14 6.72 6.68 3.29
N TYR A 15 7.76 7.48 3.53
CA TYR A 15 9.10 7.16 3.06
C TYR A 15 9.67 5.90 3.72
N ARG A 16 9.48 5.71 5.03
CA ARG A 16 9.94 4.50 5.73
C ARG A 16 9.17 3.26 5.28
N SER A 17 7.86 3.36 5.10
CA SER A 17 7.02 2.22 4.72
C SER A 17 7.19 1.80 3.27
N PHE A 18 7.46 2.73 2.35
CA PHE A 18 7.62 2.44 0.91
C PHE A 18 9.05 2.65 0.39
N SER A 19 10.06 2.65 1.27
CA SER A 19 11.46 2.59 0.85
C SER A 19 11.81 1.21 0.30
N GLU A 20 13.02 1.07 -0.24
CA GLU A 20 13.57 -0.20 -0.71
C GLU A 20 13.51 -1.32 0.34
N ASN A 21 13.76 -0.98 1.61
CA ASN A 21 13.71 -1.91 2.75
C ASN A 21 12.44 -1.73 3.60
N GLY A 22 11.43 -1.03 3.06
CA GLY A 22 10.18 -0.74 3.74
C GLY A 22 9.32 -2.00 3.89
N ASN A 23 8.45 -1.99 4.91
CA ASN A 23 7.46 -3.04 5.11
C ASN A 23 6.11 -2.39 5.47
N PRO A 24 5.34 -1.92 4.47
CA PRO A 24 4.05 -1.30 4.72
C PRO A 24 3.05 -2.36 5.20
N THR A 25 2.25 -2.03 6.20
CA THR A 25 1.10 -2.87 6.55
C THR A 25 0.10 -2.88 5.39
N LEU A 26 -0.72 -3.94 5.29
CA LEU A 26 -1.79 -3.99 4.27
C LEU A 26 -2.73 -2.77 4.36
N LYS A 27 -3.04 -2.29 5.57
CA LYS A 27 -3.82 -1.06 5.79
C LYS A 27 -3.15 0.16 5.15
N THR A 28 -1.84 0.32 5.36
CA THR A 28 -1.04 1.41 4.78
C THR A 28 -1.06 1.34 3.25
N THR A 29 -0.85 0.15 2.68
CA THR A 29 -0.87 -0.07 1.23
C THR A 29 -2.22 0.30 0.63
N ILE A 30 -3.32 -0.20 1.19
CA ILE A 30 -4.67 0.11 0.70
C ILE A 30 -4.99 1.61 0.80
N ALA A 31 -4.59 2.28 1.89
CA ALA A 31 -4.81 3.72 2.05
C ALA A 31 -4.11 4.53 0.95
N VAL A 32 -2.86 4.20 0.63
CA VAL A 32 -2.10 4.85 -0.43
C VAL A 32 -2.69 4.54 -1.81
N MET A 33 -3.08 3.29 -2.08
CA MET A 33 -3.74 2.92 -3.34
C MET A 33 -5.02 3.76 -3.56
N LYS A 34 -5.87 3.91 -2.53
CA LYS A 34 -7.07 4.75 -2.60
C LYS A 34 -6.74 6.22 -2.88
N ALA A 35 -5.73 6.79 -2.23
CA ALA A 35 -5.30 8.17 -2.49
C ALA A 35 -4.78 8.38 -3.91
N LEU A 36 -4.26 7.32 -4.55
CA LEU A 36 -3.82 7.31 -5.95
C LEU A 36 -4.93 6.98 -6.95
N GLY A 37 -6.14 6.65 -6.49
CA GLY A 37 -7.23 6.19 -7.37
C GLY A 37 -7.04 4.77 -7.92
N ILE A 38 -6.32 3.91 -7.19
CA ILE A 38 -6.03 2.52 -7.55
C ILE A 38 -6.80 1.57 -6.63
N GLU A 39 -7.34 0.48 -7.20
CA GLU A 39 -8.00 -0.60 -6.46
C GLU A 39 -7.12 -1.86 -6.36
N LEU A 40 -7.24 -2.58 -5.23
CA LEU A 40 -6.60 -3.87 -5.01
C LEU A 40 -7.65 -4.98 -5.05
N THR A 41 -7.50 -5.94 -5.96
CA THR A 41 -8.33 -7.14 -6.02
C THR A 41 -7.49 -8.40 -5.84
N ALA A 42 -7.96 -9.30 -4.99
CA ALA A 42 -7.39 -10.64 -4.87
C ALA A 42 -7.89 -11.53 -6.02
N LYS A 43 -7.00 -12.36 -6.57
CA LYS A 43 -7.35 -13.46 -7.47
C LYS A 43 -6.79 -14.75 -6.89
N ALA A 44 -7.62 -15.78 -6.81
CA ALA A 44 -7.16 -17.10 -6.42
C ALA A 44 -6.09 -17.57 -7.41
N GLN A 45 -4.92 -17.94 -6.90
CA GLN A 45 -3.95 -18.66 -7.71
C GLN A 45 -4.50 -20.06 -7.95
N PRO A 46 -4.44 -20.60 -9.18
CA PRO A 46 -4.77 -22.00 -9.40
C PRO A 46 -3.87 -22.84 -8.49
N HIS A 47 -4.47 -23.73 -7.72
CA HIS A 47 -3.72 -24.70 -6.93
C HIS A 47 -3.01 -25.63 -7.91
N GLN A 48 -1.72 -25.41 -8.16
CA GLN A 48 -0.88 -26.38 -8.84
C GLN A 48 -0.60 -27.50 -7.85
N SER A 49 -1.41 -28.55 -7.91
CA SER A 49 -1.06 -29.84 -7.34
C SER A 49 0.22 -30.30 -8.03
N VAL A 50 1.34 -30.21 -7.32
CA VAL A 50 2.57 -30.94 -7.63
C VAL A 50 2.38 -32.42 -7.37
#